data_AF-A0A2V7NA77-F1
#
_entry.id   AF-A0A2V7NA77-F1
#
_cell.length_a   1.000
_cell.length_b   1.000
_cell.length_c   1.000
_cell.angle_alpha   90.00
_cell.angle_beta   90.00
_cell.angle_gamma   90.00
#
_symmetry.space_group_name_H-M   'P 1'
#
loop_
_entity.id
_entity.type
_entity.pdbx_description
1 polymer ?
#
loop_
_entity_poly.entity_id
_entity_poly.type
_entity_poly.pdbx_seq_one_letter_code
_entity_poly.pdbx_strand_id
1 'polypeptide(L)'
;LRTRGIRVSVIEPASTNTQFDANLLQPDATLNEYREARVAVAKRMTEMLAAGDQPAVVADAVLKAATATHPRVRYAAGAAASRLRLLRRFAPAGMVDTGIRKTLRLDALTESLPRRRGPGQVVGIAVDDRLG
;
A
#
# COMPACT_ATOMS: atom_id res chain seq x y z
N LEU A 1 14.52 22.83 14.75
CA LEU A 1 13.30 22.20 15.32
C LEU A 1 13.58 21.55 16.67
N ARG A 2 14.43 20.51 16.75
CA ARG A 2 14.76 19.86 18.04
C ARG A 2 15.46 20.79 19.05
N THR A 3 16.27 21.72 18.56
CA THR A 3 16.98 22.74 19.35
C THR A 3 16.08 23.83 19.92
N ARG A 4 14.83 23.93 19.46
CA ARG A 4 13.83 24.89 19.95
C ARG A 4 12.76 24.25 20.84
N GLY A 5 13.01 23.04 21.34
CA GLY A 5 12.04 22.27 22.13
C GLY A 5 10.89 21.65 21.32
N ILE A 6 10.82 21.87 20.00
CA ILE A 6 9.72 21.36 19.16
C ILE A 6 9.99 19.90 18.77
N ARG A 7 9.01 19.03 19.04
CA ARG A 7 8.99 17.61 18.65
C ARG A 7 7.97 17.40 17.53
N VAL A 8 8.32 16.55 16.57
CA VAL A 8 7.47 16.20 15.42
C VAL A 8 7.40 14.68 15.30
N SER A 9 6.19 14.17 15.13
CA SER A 9 5.89 12.74 15.02
C SER A 9 4.90 12.52 13.87
N VAL A 10 5.07 11.42 13.14
CA VAL A 10 4.13 10.98 12.09
C VAL A 10 3.33 9.81 12.62
N ILE A 11 2.00 9.88 12.46
CA ILE A 11 1.09 8.77 12.74
C ILE A 11 0.81 8.05 11.42
N GLU A 12 1.07 6.75 11.38
CA GLU A 12 0.94 5.90 10.20
C GLU A 12 -0.20 4.90 10.41
N PRO A 13 -1.44 5.26 10.04
CA PRO A 13 -2.55 4.33 10.05
C PRO A 13 -2.50 3.35 8.89
N ALA A 14 -3.08 2.17 9.09
CA ALA A 14 -3.50 1.29 8.00
C ALA A 14 -4.88 1.73 7.47
N SER A 15 -5.56 0.88 6.70
CA SER A 15 -6.96 1.10 6.33
C SER A 15 -7.78 1.42 7.59
N THR A 16 -8.48 2.54 7.57
CA THR A 16 -9.28 3.03 8.70
C THR A 16 -10.69 3.31 8.21
N ASN A 17 -11.71 2.86 8.93
CA ASN A 17 -13.10 3.05 8.57
C ASN A 17 -13.54 4.47 8.91
N THR A 18 -13.41 5.38 7.94
CA THR A 18 -13.73 6.81 8.06
C THR A 18 -14.42 7.29 6.77
N GLN A 19 -15.04 8.47 6.82
CA GLN A 19 -15.62 9.12 5.63
C GLN A 19 -14.58 9.93 4.82
N PHE A 20 -13.27 9.76 5.09
CA PHE A 20 -12.22 10.55 4.45
C PHE A 20 -12.21 10.39 2.92
N ASP A 21 -12.61 9.23 2.42
CA ASP A 21 -12.66 8.89 1.01
C ASP A 21 -14.01 9.18 0.32
N ALA A 22 -15.03 9.64 1.07
CA ALA A 22 -16.38 9.85 0.57
C ALA A 22 -16.46 10.91 -0.56
N ASN A 23 -15.49 11.83 -0.61
CA ASN A 23 -15.42 12.91 -1.59
C ASN A 23 -14.18 12.79 -2.50
N LEU A 24 -13.66 11.58 -2.72
CA LEU A 24 -12.57 11.39 -3.68
C LEU A 24 -13.02 11.78 -5.09
N LEU A 25 -12.31 12.73 -5.68
CA LEU A 25 -12.53 13.13 -7.07
C LEU A 25 -12.06 12.01 -8.00
N GLN A 26 -12.87 11.73 -9.01
CA GLN A 26 -12.43 10.85 -10.08
C GLN A 26 -11.40 11.55 -10.96
N PRO A 27 -10.46 10.81 -11.57
CA PRO A 27 -9.50 11.40 -12.49
C PRO A 27 -10.18 12.04 -13.70
N ASP A 28 -9.73 13.24 -14.07
CA ASP A 28 -10.28 14.01 -15.21
C ASP A 28 -10.02 13.34 -16.56
N ALA A 29 -9.00 12.47 -16.63
CA ALA A 29 -8.68 11.67 -17.80
C ALA A 29 -8.44 10.21 -17.39
N THR A 30 -9.11 9.28 -18.07
CA THR A 30 -8.93 7.85 -17.82
C THR A 30 -8.59 7.09 -19.10
N LEU A 31 -7.70 6.10 -18.99
CA LEU A 31 -7.32 5.24 -20.10
C LEU A 31 -8.28 4.04 -20.18
N ASN A 32 -8.84 3.76 -21.36
CA ASN A 32 -9.79 2.65 -21.51
C ASN A 32 -9.18 1.29 -21.19
N GLU A 33 -7.89 1.09 -21.46
CA GLU A 33 -7.16 -0.16 -21.19
C GLU A 33 -7.18 -0.59 -19.72
N TYR A 34 -7.32 0.34 -18.77
CA TYR A 34 -7.37 0.03 -17.33
C TYR A 34 -8.80 0.03 -16.76
N ARG A 35 -9.85 0.09 -17.58
CA ARG A 35 -11.24 0.23 -17.10
C ARG A 35 -11.62 -0.86 -16.10
N GLU A 36 -11.41 -2.13 -16.46
CA GLU A 36 -11.77 -3.27 -15.62
C GLU A 36 -10.95 -3.30 -14.33
N ALA A 37 -9.63 -3.14 -14.45
CA ALA A 37 -8.73 -3.10 -13.30
C ALA A 37 -9.08 -1.96 -12.33
N ARG A 38 -9.38 -0.75 -12.85
CA ARG A 38 -9.80 0.38 -12.01
C ARG A 38 -11.07 0.08 -11.23
N VAL A 39 -12.10 -0.46 -11.89
CA VAL A 39 -13.38 -0.79 -11.22
C VAL A 39 -13.17 -1.84 -10.13
N ALA A 40 -12.42 -2.89 -10.42
CA ALA A 40 -12.16 -3.96 -9.47
C ALA A 40 -11.32 -3.48 -8.26
N VAL A 41 -10.26 -2.70 -8.51
CA VAL A 41 -9.43 -2.14 -7.43
C VAL A 41 -10.20 -1.13 -6.61
N ALA A 42 -11.01 -0.27 -7.22
CA ALA A 42 -11.85 0.69 -6.50
C ALA A 42 -12.81 -0.03 -5.54
N LYS A 43 -13.52 -1.05 -6.03
CA LYS A 43 -14.39 -1.89 -5.19
C LYS A 43 -13.60 -2.52 -4.03
N ARG A 44 -12.41 -3.07 -4.32
CA ARG A 44 -11.58 -3.71 -3.30
C ARG A 44 -11.10 -2.70 -2.24
N MET A 45 -10.77 -1.48 -2.64
CA MET A 45 -10.38 -0.40 -1.72
C MET A 45 -11.53 -0.03 -0.79
N THR A 46 -12.76 0.10 -1.30
CA THR A 46 -13.96 0.34 -0.46
C THR A 46 -14.15 -0.78 0.57
N GLU A 47 -14.02 -2.05 0.15
CA GLU A 47 -14.10 -3.19 1.08
C GLU A 47 -13.02 -3.14 2.17
N MET A 48 -11.79 -2.74 1.81
CA MET A 48 -10.67 -2.63 2.76
C MET A 48 -10.86 -1.50 3.75
N LEU A 49 -11.42 -0.36 3.32
CA LEU A 49 -11.69 0.77 4.20
C LEU A 49 -12.83 0.45 5.17
N ALA A 50 -13.90 -0.18 4.68
CA ALA A 50 -15.01 -0.63 5.53
C ALA A 50 -14.56 -1.64 6.61
N ALA A 51 -13.64 -2.55 6.25
CA ALA A 51 -13.03 -3.51 7.18
C ALA A 51 -11.83 -2.96 7.97
N GLY A 52 -11.51 -1.67 7.82
CA GLY A 52 -10.37 -1.03 8.46
C GLY A 52 -10.52 -0.86 9.96
N ASP A 53 -9.42 -0.44 10.60
CA ASP A 53 -9.41 -0.10 12.03
C ASP A 53 -10.40 1.05 12.31
N GLN A 54 -10.95 1.07 13.53
CA GLN A 54 -11.81 2.17 13.96
C GLN A 54 -11.00 3.47 14.13
N PRO A 55 -11.60 4.65 13.88
CA PRO A 55 -10.90 5.94 14.04
C PRO A 55 -10.26 6.12 15.41
N ALA A 56 -10.87 5.55 16.46
CA ALA A 56 -10.35 5.56 17.83
C ALA A 56 -8.93 4.99 17.95
N VAL A 57 -8.58 3.97 17.15
CA VAL A 57 -7.24 3.38 17.13
C VAL A 57 -6.18 4.41 16.70
N VAL A 58 -6.54 5.29 15.76
CA VAL A 58 -5.68 6.39 15.32
C VAL A 58 -5.60 7.47 16.40
N ALA A 59 -6.73 7.81 17.03
CA ALA A 59 -6.78 8.77 18.14
C ALA A 59 -5.89 8.32 19.32
N ASP A 60 -5.91 7.04 19.68
CA ASP A 60 -5.06 6.48 20.72
C ASP A 60 -3.56 6.60 20.37
N ALA A 61 -3.21 6.38 19.09
CA ALA A 61 -1.84 6.55 18.62
C ALA A 61 -1.38 8.03 18.69
N VAL A 62 -2.28 8.97 18.36
CA VAL A 62 -2.05 10.42 18.52
C VAL A 62 -1.84 10.76 19.99
N LEU A 63 -2.74 10.32 20.88
CA LEU A 63 -2.65 10.56 22.32
C LEU A 63 -1.34 10.01 22.89
N LYS A 64 -0.95 8.80 22.50
CA LYS A 64 0.31 8.18 22.89
C LYS A 64 1.53 8.96 22.41
N ALA A 65 1.48 9.54 21.20
CA ALA A 65 2.57 10.36 20.68
C ALA A 65 2.66 11.72 21.40
N ALA A 66 1.51 12.33 21.70
CA ALA A 66 1.42 13.63 22.36
C ALA A 66 1.84 13.59 23.84
N THR A 67 1.60 12.46 24.52
CA THR A 67 1.89 12.29 25.96
C THR A 67 3.25 11.66 26.26
N ALA A 68 3.99 11.22 25.25
CA ALA A 68 5.30 10.58 25.45
C ALA A 68 6.35 11.60 25.91
N THR A 69 7.06 11.30 27.00
CA THR A 69 8.22 12.09 27.46
C THR A 69 9.30 12.22 26.37
N HIS A 70 9.48 11.14 25.60
CA HIS A 70 10.42 11.07 24.48
C HIS A 70 9.68 10.58 23.23
N PRO A 71 8.98 11.47 22.51
CA PRO A 71 8.17 11.07 21.37
C PRO A 71 9.04 10.55 20.22
N ARG A 72 8.64 9.42 19.65
CA ARG A 72 9.30 8.80 18.49
C ARG A 72 8.92 9.53 17.20
N VAL A 73 9.77 9.45 16.18
CA VAL A 73 9.47 10.10 14.88
C VAL A 73 8.26 9.47 14.17
N ARG A 74 8.00 8.17 14.38
CA ARG A 74 6.91 7.43 13.70
C ARG A 74 6.17 6.52 14.68
N TYR A 75 4.84 6.53 14.59
CA TYR A 75 3.93 5.65 15.33
C TYR A 75 2.98 4.96 14.35
N ALA A 76 3.11 3.64 14.21
CA ALA A 76 2.12 2.84 13.51
C ALA A 76 0.85 2.77 14.37
N ALA A 77 -0.29 3.13 13.81
CA ALA A 77 -1.58 3.07 14.51
C ALA A 77 -2.21 1.69 14.30
N GLY A 78 -2.51 1.00 15.41
CA GLY A 78 -3.10 -0.33 15.38
C GLY A 78 -2.12 -1.48 15.13
N ALA A 79 -2.63 -2.70 15.32
CA ALA A 79 -1.87 -3.94 15.17
C ALA A 79 -1.56 -4.23 13.69
N ALA A 80 -2.49 -3.91 12.79
CA ALA A 80 -2.31 -4.12 11.35
C ALA A 80 -1.14 -3.30 10.81
N ALA A 81 -1.10 -1.99 11.07
CA ALA A 81 0.00 -1.13 10.65
C ALA A 81 1.35 -1.56 11.28
N SER A 82 1.32 -1.98 12.55
CA SER A 82 2.51 -2.46 13.25
C SER A 82 3.08 -3.74 12.60
N ARG A 83 2.22 -4.70 12.26
CA ARG A 83 2.60 -5.93 11.54
C ARG A 83 3.12 -5.63 10.14
N LEU A 84 2.46 -4.74 9.40
CA LEU A 84 2.90 -4.34 8.06
C LEU A 84 4.28 -3.68 8.10
N ARG A 85 4.52 -2.80 9.08
CA ARG A 85 5.83 -2.17 9.29
C ARG A 85 6.92 -3.21 9.59
N LEU A 86 6.59 -4.26 10.36
CA LEU A 86 7.50 -5.36 10.63
C LEU A 86 7.80 -6.16 9.35
N LEU A 87 6.76 -6.55 8.62
CA LEU A 87 6.89 -7.29 7.37
C LEU A 87 7.76 -6.53 6.36
N ARG A 88 7.52 -5.24 6.14
CA ARG A 88 8.32 -4.45 5.20
C ARG A 88 9.79 -4.32 5.59
N ARG A 89 10.12 -4.48 6.88
CA ARG A 89 11.50 -4.42 7.36
C ARG A 89 12.25 -5.74 7.14
N PHE A 90 11.55 -6.86 7.14
CA PHE A 90 12.17 -8.19 7.22
C PHE A 90 11.83 -9.13 6.05
N ALA A 91 10.79 -8.83 5.27
CA ALA A 91 10.39 -9.67 4.14
C ALA A 91 11.15 -9.30 2.85
N PRO A 92 11.54 -10.28 2.02
CA PRO A 92 12.09 -10.03 0.69
C PRO A 92 11.09 -9.31 -0.21
N ALA A 93 11.58 -8.44 -1.12
CA ALA A 93 10.74 -7.59 -1.97
C ALA A 93 9.70 -8.39 -2.79
N GLY A 94 10.08 -9.54 -3.36
CA GLY A 94 9.17 -10.37 -4.16
C GLY A 94 8.00 -10.95 -3.36
N MET A 95 8.21 -11.26 -2.08
CA MET A 95 7.14 -11.76 -1.20
C MET A 95 6.16 -10.63 -0.84
N VAL A 96 6.68 -9.42 -0.60
CA VAL A 96 5.87 -8.24 -0.36
C VAL A 96 5.00 -7.92 -1.58
N ASP A 97 5.59 -7.91 -2.78
CA ASP A 97 4.87 -7.67 -4.04
C ASP A 97 3.75 -8.69 -4.25
N THR A 98 4.06 -9.97 -4.09
CA THR A 98 3.06 -11.06 -4.18
C THR A 98 1.92 -10.86 -3.18
N GLY A 99 2.24 -10.44 -1.94
CA GLY A 99 1.24 -10.15 -0.91
C GLY A 99 0.33 -8.97 -1.27
N ILE A 100 0.89 -7.90 -1.85
CA ILE A 100 0.16 -6.72 -2.32
C ILE A 100 -0.78 -7.12 -3.46
N ARG A 101 -0.27 -7.82 -4.47
CA ARG A 101 -1.05 -8.30 -5.62
C ARG A 101 -2.23 -9.16 -5.19
N LYS A 102 -2.00 -10.08 -4.26
CA LYS A 102 -3.07 -10.94 -3.71
C LYS A 102 -4.10 -10.14 -2.92
N THR A 103 -3.68 -9.19 -2.08
CA THR A 103 -4.56 -8.37 -1.26
C THR A 103 -5.47 -7.48 -2.12
N LEU A 104 -4.93 -6.97 -3.23
CA LEU A 104 -5.64 -6.16 -4.21
C LEU A 104 -6.35 -6.99 -5.30
N ARG A 105 -6.26 -8.32 -5.25
CA ARG A 105 -6.80 -9.26 -6.26
C ARG A 105 -6.33 -8.98 -7.69
N LEU A 106 -5.09 -8.50 -7.86
CA LEU A 106 -4.52 -8.15 -9.17
C LEU A 106 -4.22 -9.37 -10.04
N ASP A 107 -3.97 -10.52 -9.42
CA ASP A 107 -3.69 -11.76 -10.16
C ASP A 107 -4.95 -12.27 -10.87
N ALA A 108 -6.12 -12.16 -10.23
CA ALA A 108 -7.41 -12.50 -10.86
C ALA A 108 -7.74 -11.60 -12.07
N LEU A 109 -7.33 -10.33 -12.03
CA LEU A 109 -7.44 -9.41 -13.18
C LEU A 109 -6.47 -9.76 -14.31
N THR A 110 -5.29 -10.26 -13.97
CA THR A 110 -4.28 -10.68 -14.96
C THR A 110 -4.74 -11.94 -15.70
N GLU A 111 -5.45 -12.84 -15.02
CA GLU A 111 -6.01 -14.06 -15.61
C GLU A 111 -7.24 -13.81 -16.50
N SER A 112 -8.04 -12.77 -16.20
CA SER A 112 -9.23 -12.42 -16.99
C SER A 112 -8.91 -11.65 -18.27
N LEU A 113 -7.76 -10.98 -18.35
CA LEU A 113 -7.31 -10.32 -19.57
C LEU A 113 -6.79 -11.36 -20.57
N PRO A 114 -7.20 -11.33 -21.85
CA PRO A 114 -6.66 -12.24 -22.84
C PRO A 114 -5.14 -12.08 -22.88
N ARG A 115 -4.39 -13.14 -22.56
CA ARG A 115 -2.93 -13.16 -22.78
C ARG A 115 -2.72 -12.86 -24.26
N ARG A 116 -2.25 -11.65 -24.58
CA ARG A 116 -1.72 -11.37 -25.92
C ARG A 116 -0.52 -12.29 -26.13
N ARG A 117 -0.75 -13.47 -26.73
CA ARG A 117 0.27 -14.15 -27.53
C ARG A 117 0.21 -13.53 -28.91
N GLY A 118 1.25 -12.80 -29.29
CA GLY A 118 1.48 -12.26 -30.64
C GLY A 118 2.94 -11.80 -30.75
N PRO A 119 3.58 -12.00 -31.91
CA PRO A 119 5.00 -12.32 -32.02
C PRO A 119 5.89 -11.11 -31.80
N GLY A 120 6.82 -11.24 -30.86
CA GLY A 120 7.72 -10.16 -30.46
C GLY A 120 8.59 -10.62 -29.31
N GLN A 121 9.42 -11.63 -29.61
CA GLN A 121 10.70 -11.93 -28.97
C GLN A 121 11.05 -11.03 -27.79
N VAL A 122 10.88 -11.54 -26.56
CA VAL A 122 11.70 -11.05 -25.45
C VAL A 122 13.05 -11.73 -25.66
N VAL A 123 14.00 -11.00 -26.24
CA VAL A 123 15.40 -11.39 -26.24
C VAL A 123 15.78 -11.57 -24.78
N GLY A 124 15.97 -12.83 -24.38
CA GLY A 124 16.71 -13.15 -23.18
C GLY A 124 18.09 -12.54 -23.34
N ILE A 125 18.45 -11.64 -22.44
CA ILE A 125 19.83 -11.23 -22.28
C ILE A 125 20.54 -12.45 -21.67
N ALA A 126 20.95 -13.37 -22.54
CA ALA A 126 21.96 -14.35 -22.25
C ALA A 126 23.27 -13.56 -22.14
N VAL A 127 23.76 -13.41 -20.91
CA VAL A 127 25.12 -12.97 -20.65
C VAL A 127 25.99 -14.18 -21.01
N ASP A 128 26.58 -14.17 -22.19
CA ASP A 128 27.52 -15.18 -22.64
C ASP A 128 28.88 -14.88 -22.01
N ASP A 129 29.21 -15.68 -21.00
CA ASP A 129 30.44 -15.65 -20.23
C ASP A 129 31.47 -16.59 -20.88
N ARG A 130 31.85 -16.35 -22.15
CA ARG A 130 32.94 -17.09 -22.83
C ARG A 130 33.60 -16.30 -23.98
N LEU A 131 34.82 -15.80 -23.73
CA LEU A 131 36.07 -16.09 -24.47
C LEU A 131 37.05 -14.91 -24.38
N GLY A 132 38.28 -15.23 -23.98
CA GLY A 132 39.51 -14.52 -24.40
C GLY A 132 40.12 -13.60 -23.36
#